data_AF-A0A6B1H3T2-F1
#
_entry.id   AF-A0A6B1H3T2-F1
#
_cell.length_a   1.000
_cell.length_b   1.000
_cell.length_c   1.000
_cell.angle_alpha   90.00
_cell.angle_beta   90.00
_cell.angle_gamma   90.00
#
_symmetry.space_group_name_H-M   'P 1'
#
loop_
_entity.id
_entity.type
_entity.pdbx_description
1 polymer ?
#
loop_
_entity_poly.entity_id
_entity_poly.type
_entity_poly.pdbx_seq_one_letter_code
_entity_poly.pdbx_strand_id
1 'polypeptide(L)'
;MPRTAPHEKTRFPCRSTWSPMPRLSPVSPRKLVRAFEKLGFRESGQVGSHLKLSKPGCRPIIIPTNKKEVEVGIMLANCKTAGISRARLIELLRD
;
A
#
# COMPACT_ATOMS: atom_id res chain seq x y z
N MET A 1 -24.32 13.86 58.20
CA MET A 1 -23.86 12.68 57.44
C MET A 1 -24.31 12.80 56.00
N PRO A 2 -23.36 12.95 55.06
CA PRO A 2 -23.48 12.33 53.75
C PRO A 2 -22.18 11.57 53.42
N ARG A 3 -22.28 10.25 53.26
CA ARG A 3 -21.16 9.44 52.75
C ARG A 3 -21.13 9.62 51.23
N THR A 4 -20.07 10.26 50.77
CA THR A 4 -19.72 10.49 49.38
C THR A 4 -19.63 9.16 48.63
N ALA A 5 -20.28 9.09 47.46
CA ALA A 5 -20.11 8.01 46.49
C ALA A 5 -18.66 8.00 45.97
N PRO A 6 -18.02 6.83 45.78
CA PRO A 6 -16.72 6.79 45.16
C PRO A 6 -16.84 7.04 43.65
N HIS A 7 -16.04 7.99 43.16
CA HIS A 7 -15.77 8.20 41.74
C HIS A 7 -15.26 6.90 41.11
N GLU A 8 -16.06 6.31 40.22
CA GLU A 8 -15.64 5.24 39.33
C GLU A 8 -14.65 5.82 38.31
N LYS A 9 -13.36 5.72 38.64
CA LYS A 9 -12.26 6.08 37.74
C LYS A 9 -12.00 4.90 36.80
N THR A 10 -12.33 5.12 35.53
CA THR A 10 -11.56 4.69 34.35
C THR A 10 -11.02 3.26 34.32
N ARG A 11 -11.63 2.45 33.44
CA ARG A 11 -10.88 1.48 32.64
C ARG A 11 -11.48 1.43 31.24
N PHE A 12 -11.07 2.37 30.38
CA PHE A 12 -11.17 2.14 28.94
C PHE A 12 -10.22 0.97 28.62
N PRO A 13 -10.71 -0.17 28.12
CA PRO A 13 -9.80 -1.19 27.65
C PRO A 13 -9.14 -0.65 26.38
N CYS A 14 -7.88 -0.23 26.50
CA CYS A 14 -6.99 -0.10 25.35
C CYS A 14 -6.79 -1.52 24.79
N ARG A 15 -7.77 -2.01 24.03
CA ARG A 15 -7.62 -3.22 23.22
C ARG A 15 -6.98 -2.78 21.91
N SER A 16 -5.69 -2.45 21.97
CA SER A 16 -4.84 -2.43 20.79
C SER A 16 -4.67 -3.87 20.31
N THR A 17 -5.69 -4.40 19.62
CA THR A 17 -5.49 -5.57 18.77
C THR A 17 -4.67 -5.08 17.57
N TRP A 18 -3.35 -5.00 17.76
CA TRP A 18 -2.38 -4.94 16.69
C TRP A 18 -2.54 -6.22 15.88
N SER A 19 -3.43 -6.17 14.90
CA SER A 19 -3.39 -7.13 13.80
C SER A 19 -2.08 -6.84 13.07
N PRO A 20 -1.17 -7.84 12.91
CA PRO A 20 0.08 -7.63 12.20
C PRO A 20 -0.27 -7.30 10.75
N MET A 21 -0.23 -6.00 10.48
CA MET A 21 -0.34 -5.47 9.15
C MET A 21 0.72 -6.14 8.30
N PRO A 22 0.35 -6.91 7.25
CA PRO A 22 1.33 -7.68 6.50
C PRO A 22 2.39 -6.71 5.98
N ARG A 23 3.65 -7.01 6.34
CA ARG A 23 4.78 -6.14 6.05
C ARG A 23 4.92 -6.04 4.53
N LEU A 24 4.72 -4.83 3.99
CA LEU A 24 5.13 -4.54 2.62
C LEU A 24 6.65 -4.46 2.64
N SER A 25 7.31 -5.44 2.05
CA SER A 25 8.75 -5.34 1.79
C SER A 25 8.98 -4.44 0.57
N PRO A 26 10.09 -3.69 0.53
CA PRO A 26 10.54 -3.07 -0.71
C PRO A 26 10.69 -4.15 -1.79
N VAL A 27 10.21 -3.87 -3.01
CA VAL A 27 10.26 -4.83 -4.13
C VAL A 27 10.93 -4.23 -5.34
N SER A 28 11.53 -5.08 -6.15
CA SER A 28 12.13 -4.64 -7.40
C SER A 28 11.09 -4.03 -8.35
N PRO A 29 11.42 -2.94 -9.08
CA PRO A 29 10.51 -2.29 -10.00
C PRO A 29 9.88 -3.26 -11.00
N ARG A 30 10.66 -4.20 -11.53
CA ARG A 30 10.19 -5.23 -12.48
C ARG A 30 9.06 -6.10 -11.92
N LYS A 31 9.14 -6.49 -10.64
CA LYS A 31 8.08 -7.27 -9.97
C LYS A 31 6.83 -6.42 -9.79
N LEU A 32 7.02 -5.16 -9.43
CA LEU A 32 5.91 -4.21 -9.26
C LEU A 32 5.18 -3.96 -10.59
N VAL A 33 5.93 -3.79 -11.69
CA VAL A 33 5.37 -3.65 -13.05
C VAL A 33 4.51 -4.86 -13.40
N ARG A 34 5.05 -6.08 -13.27
CA ARG A 34 4.29 -7.31 -13.54
C ARG A 34 3.02 -7.43 -12.70
N ALA A 35 3.07 -7.02 -11.43
CA ALA A 35 1.90 -7.00 -10.55
C ALA A 35 0.82 -6.04 -11.07
N PHE A 36 1.19 -4.86 -11.57
CA PHE A 36 0.26 -3.93 -12.18
C PHE A 36 -0.23 -4.40 -13.56
N GLU A 37 0.62 -5.04 -14.37
CA GLU A 37 0.19 -5.64 -15.63
C GLU A 37 -0.91 -6.70 -15.43
N LYS A 38 -0.76 -7.57 -14.40
CA LYS A 38 -1.80 -8.53 -13.98
C LYS A 38 -3.12 -7.86 -13.57
N LEU A 39 -3.09 -6.61 -13.13
CA LEU A 39 -4.27 -5.80 -12.80
C LEU A 39 -4.92 -5.14 -14.03
N GLY A 40 -4.37 -5.35 -15.22
CA GLY A 40 -4.81 -4.75 -16.47
C GLY A 40 -4.24 -3.36 -16.72
N PHE A 41 -3.16 -2.98 -16.05
CA PHE A 41 -2.38 -1.81 -16.46
C PHE A 41 -1.53 -2.18 -17.68
N ARG A 42 -1.41 -1.24 -18.62
CA ARG A 42 -0.61 -1.42 -19.82
C ARG A 42 0.53 -0.40 -19.82
N GLU A 43 1.72 -0.87 -20.18
CA GLU A 43 2.87 0.01 -20.36
C GLU A 43 2.57 0.98 -21.51
N SER A 44 2.47 2.27 -21.21
CA SER A 44 2.20 3.31 -22.21
C SER A 44 3.48 3.92 -22.78
N GLY A 45 4.62 3.68 -22.13
CA GLY A 45 5.93 4.16 -22.54
C GLY A 45 6.87 4.36 -21.36
N GLN A 46 8.16 4.43 -21.66
CA GLN A 46 9.21 4.71 -20.68
C GLN A 46 9.88 6.03 -21.05
N VAL A 47 10.02 6.94 -20.08
CA VAL A 47 10.81 8.16 -20.24
C VAL A 47 12.01 8.07 -19.32
N GLY A 48 13.18 7.79 -19.89
CA GLY A 48 14.41 7.57 -19.13
C GLY A 48 14.26 6.45 -18.12
N SER A 49 14.38 6.76 -16.83
CA SER A 49 14.22 5.79 -15.73
C SER A 49 12.82 5.76 -15.10
N HIS A 50 11.81 6.29 -15.80
CA HIS A 50 10.43 6.30 -15.32
C HIS A 50 9.54 5.53 -16.30
N LEU A 51 9.04 4.37 -15.87
CA LEU A 51 8.06 3.60 -16.62
C LEU A 51 6.66 4.12 -16.33
N LYS A 52 5.89 4.41 -17.38
CA LYS A 52 4.49 4.83 -17.26
C LYS A 52 3.57 3.64 -17.55
N LEU A 53 2.68 3.36 -16.61
CA LEU A 53 1.63 2.37 -16.69
C LEU A 53 0.29 3.09 -16.74
N SER A 54 -0.48 2.86 -17.79
CA SER A 54 -1.81 3.45 -17.95
C SER A 54 -2.88 2.37 -17.94
N LYS A 55 -4.03 2.68 -17.37
CA LYS A 55 -5.21 1.80 -17.38
C LYS A 55 -6.43 2.64 -17.71
N PRO A 56 -7.32 2.18 -18.61
CA PRO A 56 -8.56 2.90 -18.88
C PRO A 56 -9.38 3.03 -17.59
N GLY A 57 -9.74 4.27 -17.24
CA GLY A 57 -10.51 4.58 -16.03
C GLY A 57 -9.68 4.78 -14.75
N CYS A 58 -8.36 4.69 -14.79
CA CYS A 58 -7.48 5.04 -13.67
C CYS A 58 -6.44 6.09 -14.10
N ARG A 59 -5.92 6.85 -13.13
CA ARG A 59 -4.80 7.75 -13.41
C ARG A 59 -3.54 6.93 -13.75
N PRO A 60 -2.70 7.40 -14.68
CA PRO A 60 -1.46 6.70 -15.02
C PRO A 60 -0.52 6.68 -13.81
N ILE A 61 0.17 5.55 -13.64
CA ILE A 61 1.09 5.28 -12.56
C ILE A 61 2.51 5.38 -13.10
N ILE A 62 3.41 5.96 -12.30
CA ILE A 62 4.81 6.11 -12.66
C ILE A 62 5.64 5.23 -11.73
N ILE A 63 6.44 4.34 -12.30
CA ILE A 63 7.35 3.47 -11.56
C ILE A 63 8.79 3.86 -11.88
N PRO A 64 9.58 4.30 -10.88
CA PRO A 64 11.00 4.55 -11.07
C PRO A 64 11.75 3.22 -11.24
N THR A 65 12.41 3.05 -12.39
CA THR A 65 13.23 1.87 -12.74
C THR A 65 14.71 2.07 -12.45
N ASN A 66 15.15 3.29 -12.09
CA ASN A 66 16.53 3.57 -11.67
C ASN A 66 16.89 2.95 -10.31
N LYS A 67 15.91 2.69 -9.45
CA LYS A 67 16.12 2.10 -8.13
C LYS A 67 16.11 0.58 -8.22
N LYS A 68 16.99 -0.10 -7.48
CA LYS A 68 16.94 -1.57 -7.34
C LYS A 68 15.66 -2.03 -6.63
N GLU A 69 15.15 -1.21 -5.71
CA GLU A 69 13.97 -1.47 -4.91
C GLU A 69 13.08 -0.22 -4.83
N VAL A 70 11.77 -0.45 -4.89
CA VAL A 70 10.74 0.58 -4.73
C VAL A 70 10.34 0.64 -3.27
N GLU A 71 10.44 1.82 -2.67
CA GLU A 71 10.03 2.05 -1.29
C GLU A 71 8.53 1.86 -1.09
N VAL A 72 8.16 1.43 0.11
CA VAL A 72 6.78 1.19 0.53
C VAL A 72 5.90 2.43 0.31
N GLY A 73 6.43 3.64 0.53
CA GLY A 73 5.70 4.89 0.30
C GLY A 73 5.23 5.05 -1.15
N ILE A 74 6.11 4.76 -2.11
CA ILE A 74 5.79 4.81 -3.55
C ILE A 74 4.78 3.73 -3.90
N MET A 75 4.94 2.52 -3.36
CA MET A 75 3.99 1.42 -3.56
C MET A 75 2.60 1.79 -3.03
N LEU A 76 2.52 2.41 -1.86
CA LEU A 76 1.25 2.86 -1.26
C LEU A 76 0.62 4.01 -2.06
N ALA A 77 1.41 4.96 -2.56
CA ALA A 77 0.92 6.00 -3.45
C ALA A 77 0.33 5.39 -4.73
N ASN A 78 1.04 4.46 -5.35
CA ASN A 78 0.58 3.73 -6.54
C ASN A 78 -0.67 2.89 -6.25
N CYS A 79 -0.78 2.28 -5.06
CA CYS A 79 -1.99 1.58 -4.61
C CYS A 79 -3.19 2.51 -4.56
N LYS A 80 -3.04 3.72 -4.00
CA LYS A 80 -4.12 4.73 -3.97
C LYS A 80 -4.54 5.14 -5.37
N THR A 81 -3.59 5.36 -6.27
CA THR A 81 -3.84 5.70 -7.68
C THR A 81 -4.54 4.57 -8.43
N ALA A 82 -4.18 3.32 -8.15
CA ALA A 82 -4.79 2.13 -8.72
C ALA A 82 -6.11 1.71 -8.05
N GLY A 83 -6.48 2.32 -6.92
CA GLY A 83 -7.65 1.92 -6.14
C GLY A 83 -7.54 0.54 -5.49
N ILE A 84 -6.33 0.02 -5.27
CA ILE A 84 -6.10 -1.29 -4.66
C ILE A 84 -5.67 -1.17 -3.19
N SER A 85 -6.00 -2.18 -2.41
CA SER A 85 -5.49 -2.30 -1.04
C SER A 85 -4.07 -2.89 -1.03
N ARG A 86 -3.32 -2.58 0.02
CA ARG A 86 -2.01 -3.21 0.29
C ARG A 86 -2.05 -4.74 0.27
N ALA A 87 -3.14 -5.36 0.73
CA ALA A 87 -3.29 -6.81 0.78
C ALA A 87 -3.33 -7.38 -0.63
N ARG A 88 -4.07 -6.70 -1.53
CA ARG A 88 -4.12 -7.06 -2.95
C ARG A 88 -2.75 -6.97 -3.61
N LEU A 89 -1.97 -5.95 -3.27
CA LEU A 89 -0.61 -5.83 -3.79
C LEU A 89 0.30 -6.97 -3.29
N ILE A 90 0.18 -7.38 -2.02
CA ILE A 90 0.93 -8.51 -1.46
C ILE A 90 0.55 -9.82 -2.15
N GLU A 91 -0.72 -10.05 -2.44
CA GLU A 91 -1.17 -11.22 -3.20
C GLU A 91 -0.50 -11.29 -4.58
N LEU A 92 -0.47 -10.16 -5.30
CA LEU A 92 0.16 -10.08 -6.63
C LEU A 92 1.68 -10.29 -6.61
N LEU A 93 2.33 -10.03 -5.47
CA LEU A 93 3.77 -10.18 -5.28
C LEU A 93 4.19 -11.59 -4.82
N ARG A 94 3.25 -12.41 -4.33
CA ARG A 94 3.49 -13.80 -3.93
C ARG A 94 3.52 -14.77 -5.12
N ASP A 95 3.03 -14.32 -6.28
CA ASP A 95 2.94 -15.07 -7.53
C ASP A 95 4.07 -14.69 -8.50
#